data_AF-A0A7V9BDB0-F1
#
_entry.id   AF-A0A7V9BDB0-F1
#
_cell.length_a   1.000
_cell.length_b   1.000
_cell.length_c   1.000
_cell.angle_alpha   90.00
_cell.angle_beta   90.00
_cell.angle_gamma   90.00
#
_symmetry.space_group_name_H-M   'P 1'
#
loop_
_entity.id
_entity.type
_entity.pdbx_description
1 polymer ?
#
loop_
_entity_poly.entity_id
_entity_poly.type
_entity_poly.pdbx_seq_one_letter_code
_entity_poly.pdbx_strand_id
1 'polypeptide(L)' 'TDVLVCPVGFVSDHLEIRLDLDVEATDRAAELGLRLSRIEMPNADEAFVGVLADIVRRRLAAVTA' A
#
# COMPACT_ATOMS: atom_id res chain seq x y z
N THR A 1 7.66 15.57 15.31
CA THR A 1 7.68 14.09 15.28
C THR A 1 7.23 13.62 13.92
N ASP A 2 7.89 12.59 13.38
CA ASP A 2 7.62 12.08 12.03
C ASP A 2 6.87 10.76 12.08
N VAL A 3 5.90 10.58 11.17
CA VAL A 3 5.09 9.37 11.04
C VAL A 3 5.16 8.89 9.59
N LEU A 4 5.53 7.62 9.39
CA LEU A 4 5.49 6.95 8.08
C LEU A 4 4.39 5.89 8.08
N VAL A 5 3.41 6.03 7.19
CA VAL A 5 2.29 5.11 7.02
C VAL A 5 2.61 4.07 5.94
N CYS A 6 2.33 2.80 6.23
CA CYS A 6 2.38 1.70 5.29
C CYS A 6 1.01 1.00 5.25
N PRO A 7 0.13 1.36 4.28
CA PRO A 7 -1.25 0.88 4.26
C PRO A 7 -1.37 -0.51 3.60
N VAL A 8 -0.86 -1.55 4.29
CA VAL A 8 -0.75 -2.93 3.78
C VAL A 8 -2.08 -3.64 3.48
N GLY A 9 -3.22 -3.04 3.85
CA GLY A 9 -4.55 -3.53 3.49
C GLY A 9 -4.92 -3.30 2.03
N PHE A 10 -4.18 -2.44 1.33
CA PHE A 10 -4.40 -2.09 -0.07
C PHE A 10 -3.14 -2.29 -0.90
N VAL A 11 -3.31 -2.39 -2.22
CA VAL A 11 -2.22 -2.69 -3.16
C VAL A 11 -2.01 -1.61 -4.23
N SER A 12 -2.85 -0.59 -4.26
CA SER A 12 -2.81 0.45 -5.29
C SER A 12 -3.24 1.81 -4.75
N ASP A 13 -2.88 2.87 -5.45
CA ASP A 13 -3.45 4.19 -5.20
C ASP A 13 -4.91 4.24 -5.68
N HIS A 14 -5.83 4.46 -4.75
CA HIS A 14 -7.24 4.69 -5.00
C HIS A 14 -7.79 5.68 -3.96
N LEU A 15 -9.12 5.82 -3.89
CA LEU A 15 -9.76 6.85 -3.07
C LEU A 15 -9.30 6.82 -1.61
N GLU A 16 -9.36 5.65 -0.97
CA GLU A 16 -8.98 5.43 0.43
C GLU A 16 -7.49 5.68 0.72
N ILE A 17 -6.66 5.78 -0.32
CA ILE A 17 -5.24 6.17 -0.18
C ILE A 17 -5.07 7.67 -0.43
N ARG A 18 -5.60 8.15 -1.56
CA ARG A 18 -5.37 9.51 -2.05
C ARG A 18 -6.17 10.56 -1.29
N LEU A 19 -7.33 10.21 -0.73
CA LEU A 19 -8.15 11.10 0.08
C LEU A 19 -7.85 10.89 1.56
N ASP A 20 -8.17 9.71 2.08
CA ASP A 20 -8.14 9.46 3.53
C ASP A 20 -6.72 9.63 4.12
N LEU A 21 -5.67 9.21 3.40
CA LEU A 21 -4.28 9.33 3.89
C LEU A 21 -3.59 10.61 3.41
N ASP A 22 -3.56 10.85 2.10
CA ASP A 22 -2.78 11.96 1.54
C ASP A 22 -3.40 13.34 1.81
N VAL A 23 -4.71 13.40 2.10
CA VAL A 23 -5.41 14.64 2.45
C VAL A 23 -5.83 14.61 3.91
N GLU A 24 -6.84 13.80 4.28
CA GLU A 24 -7.50 13.93 5.58
C GLU A 24 -6.55 13.62 6.76
N ALA A 25 -5.79 12.52 6.69
CA ALA A 25 -4.84 12.18 7.74
C ALA A 25 -3.63 13.13 7.77
N THR A 26 -3.20 13.63 6.61
CA THR A 26 -2.09 14.59 6.52
C THR A 26 -2.48 15.94 7.12
N ASP A 27 -3.67 16.45 6.82
CA ASP A 27 -4.22 17.67 7.41
C ASP A 27 -4.36 17.52 8.93
N ARG A 28 -4.91 16.38 9.38
CA ARG A 28 -5.03 16.09 10.80
C ARG A 28 -3.67 15.98 11.50
N ALA A 29 -2.67 15.42 10.86
CA ALA A 29 -1.32 15.34 11.39
C ALA A 29 -0.69 16.74 11.53
N ALA A 30 -0.90 17.62 10.56
CA ALA A 30 -0.41 19.00 10.60
C ALA A 30 -0.99 19.80 11.77
N GLU A 31 -2.29 19.66 12.04
CA GLU A 31 -2.95 20.27 13.22
C GLU A 31 -2.33 19.82 14.56
N LEU A 32 -1.75 18.62 14.60
CA LEU A 32 -1.10 18.03 15.77
C LEU A 32 0.41 18.30 15.82
N GLY A 33 0.97 19.07 14.87
CA GLY A 33 2.42 19.33 14.77
C GLY A 33 3.24 18.10 14.36
N LEU A 34 2.60 17.14 13.67
CA LEU A 34 3.23 15.93 13.13
C LEU A 34 3.50 16.10 11.64
N ARG A 35 4.60 15.52 11.16
CA ARG A 35 4.83 15.33 9.71
C ARG A 35 4.45 13.90 9.35
N LEU A 36 3.40 13.73 8.57
CA LEU A 36 2.96 12.45 8.04
C LEU A 36 3.48 12.26 6.61
N SER A 37 3.95 11.07 6.30
CA SER A 37 4.26 10.62 4.95
C SER A 37 3.82 9.17 4.81
N ARG A 38 3.72 8.66 3.58
CA ARG A 38 3.49 7.24 3.33
C ARG A 38 4.43 6.70 2.27
N ILE A 39 4.54 5.38 2.23
CA ILE A 39 5.23 4.71 1.13
C ILE A 39 4.47 4.88 -0.19
N GLU A 40 5.18 4.69 -1.30
CA GLU A 40 4.56 4.45 -2.60
C GLU A 40 3.75 3.14 -2.55
N MET A 41 2.58 3.13 -3.19
CA MET A 41 1.76 1.91 -3.27
C MET A 41 2.35 0.95 -4.30
N PRO A 42 2.20 -0.37 -4.11
CA PRO A 42 2.72 -1.35 -5.06
C PRO A 42 2.24 -1.14 -6.51
N ASN A 43 0.98 -0.73 -6.70
CA ASN A 43 0.39 -0.47 -8.00
C ASN A 43 0.69 -1.61 -9.00
N ALA A 44 1.24 -1.29 -10.17
CA ALA A 44 1.67 -2.25 -11.19
C ALA A 44 3.19 -2.45 -11.21
N ASP A 45 3.87 -2.22 -10.09
CA ASP A 45 5.31 -2.47 -9.96
C ASP A 45 5.65 -3.91 -10.33
N GLU A 46 6.71 -4.10 -11.13
CA GLU A 46 7.09 -5.40 -11.65
C GLU A 46 7.43 -6.42 -10.55
N ALA A 47 8.03 -5.96 -9.45
CA ALA A 47 8.35 -6.83 -8.33
C ALA A 47 7.08 -7.30 -7.62
N PHE A 48 6.10 -6.41 -7.45
CA PHE A 48 4.80 -6.78 -6.86
C PHE A 48 4.04 -7.77 -7.75
N VAL A 49 3.99 -7.53 -9.06
CA VAL A 49 3.40 -8.47 -10.03
C VAL A 49 4.13 -9.83 -10.00
N GLY A 50 5.46 -9.82 -9.85
CA GLY A 50 6.26 -11.03 -9.67
C GLY A 50 5.85 -11.86 -8.45
N VAL A 51 5.57 -11.21 -7.32
CA VAL A 51 5.07 -11.87 -6.10
C VAL A 51 3.70 -12.51 -6.34
N LEU A 52 2.77 -11.79 -6.98
CA LEU A 52 1.45 -12.33 -7.31
C LEU A 52 1.54 -13.54 -8.25
N ALA A 53 2.40 -13.47 -9.26
CA ALA A 53 2.64 -14.57 -10.19
C ALA A 53 3.19 -15.81 -9.48
N ASP A 54 4.11 -15.65 -8.53
CA ASP A 54 4.62 -16.77 -7.72
C ASP A 54 3.52 -17.41 -6.86
N ILE A 55 2.67 -16.60 -6.21
CA ILE A 55 1.53 -17.08 -5.44
C ILE A 55 0.61 -17.96 -6.30
N VAL A 56 0.26 -17.49 -7.51
CA VAL A 56 -0.59 -18.23 -8.45
C VAL A 56 0.08 -19.54 -8.89
N ARG A 57 1.36 -19.51 -9.26
CA ARG A 57 2.10 -20.71 -9.69
C ARG A 57 2.18 -21.76 -8.60
N ARG A 58 2.48 -21.36 -7.36
CA ARG A 58 2.48 -22.27 -6.20
C ARG A 58 1.13 -22.90 -5.96
N ARG A 59 0.05 -22.11 -6.09
CA ARG A 59 -1.31 -22.63 -5.92
C ARG A 59 -1.67 -23.61 -7.04
N LEU A 60 -1.30 -23.32 -8.28
CA LEU A 60 -1.53 -24.22 -9.42
C LEU A 60 -0.81 -25.56 -9.21
N ALA A 61 0.49 -25.53 -8.86
CA ALA A 61 1.27 -26.73 -8.61
C ALA A 61 0.66 -27.62 -7.51
N ALA A 62 0.11 -27.01 -6.45
CA ALA A 62 -0.53 -27.72 -5.35
C ALA A 62 -1.89 -28.34 -5.71
N VAL A 63 -2.54 -27.92 -6.80
CA VAL A 63 -3.83 -28.47 -7.26
C VAL A 63 -3.65 -29.51 -8.35
N THR A 64 -2.54 -29.45 -9.10
CA THR A 64 -2.22 -30.40 -10.18
C THR A 64 -1.41 -31.62 -9.72
N ALA A 65 -0.90 -31.60 -8.49
CA ALA A 65 -0.22 -32.73 -7.85
C ALA A 65 -1.24 -33.66 -7.18
#